data_AF-A0A2M9NV78-F1
#
_entry.id   AF-A0A2M9NV78-F1
#
_cell.length_a   1.000
_cell.length_b   1.000
_cell.length_c   1.000
_cell.angle_alpha   90.00
_cell.angle_beta   90.00
_cell.angle_gamma   90.00
#
_symmetry.space_group_name_H-M   'P 1'
#
loop_
_entity.id
_entity.type
_entity.pdbx_description
1 polymer ?
#
loop_
_entity_poly.entity_id
_entity_poly.type
_entity_poly.pdbx_seq_one_letter_code
_entity_poly.pdbx_strand_id
1 'polypeptide(L)'
;MFNPGKLKIKIAALENGSYALGAVNEDNAFLNTNHIRRLLFNWDDASFYGTKMATDTMDGNPVFILDAWGLLNFFAKESFNSFIEWEWSEISSLCLAAAPVLHESIEAGIPVPDFTNLQLDSIGWKLPEEVEEEFVPSFWEESIALDLPSPDAETNRTFIEKWYNGAANMYLKNYSPMHHKWSEAVGALKDSRLSPEELQAFFDKESWQEWLGTKPDPKPFTIGLRLTEPPDGNGPWVLDVTLRSKRDENIVETYTGKKLPRGWNKYASEVVRATKRWQLVVPWLGENGRLKREISETDAWEFLTDASEKLLFLGVEILLPSWWLALKESSLKVKAKVKSQSNRGPSYVGLKALMDFDWRFSLNGKELTEAEFEELVDQKRRLVFIRGQWVKLDPAFIKQIQVLMETANEKGIQLSDLLQQELLNGEDEGGDIDAENDDMLRIQFELNQELRKMIGRLREAKNISILPVPAELQGDLRPYQKLGMSWLLFLREHGFGACLADDMGLGKTVQMIAYLLHVKNKEGAGKELPVTSSDEQKIETIIVEEEVGPGVSDAEDTLVPTPEPVS
;
A
#
# COMPACT_ATOMS: atom_id res chain seq x y z
N MET A 1 -23.84 -53.24 29.40
CA MET A 1 -23.75 -52.10 30.33
C MET A 1 -22.31 -51.98 30.76
N PHE A 2 -21.56 -51.09 30.13
CA PHE A 2 -20.24 -50.71 30.61
C PHE A 2 -20.51 -49.78 31.79
N ASN A 3 -20.12 -50.16 33.01
CA ASN A 3 -20.04 -49.22 34.12
C ASN A 3 -18.61 -48.68 34.07
N PRO A 4 -18.38 -47.47 33.54
CA PRO A 4 -17.01 -46.99 33.30
C PRO A 4 -16.22 -46.73 34.59
N GLY A 5 -16.85 -46.84 35.77
CA GLY A 5 -16.23 -46.46 37.04
C GLY A 5 -16.01 -44.96 37.09
N LYS A 6 -15.09 -44.51 37.96
CA LYS A 6 -14.66 -43.11 37.97
C LYS A 6 -13.80 -42.81 36.76
N LEU A 7 -14.10 -41.70 36.10
CA LEU A 7 -13.35 -41.22 34.95
C LEU A 7 -12.69 -39.89 35.28
N LYS A 8 -11.38 -39.80 35.03
CA LYS A 8 -10.62 -38.57 35.22
C LYS A 8 -10.25 -37.95 33.88
N ILE A 9 -10.52 -36.66 33.72
CA ILE A 9 -10.13 -35.89 32.53
C ILE A 9 -8.70 -35.36 32.69
N LYS A 10 -7.91 -35.45 31.62
CA LYS A 10 -6.56 -34.88 31.52
C LYS A 10 -6.48 -33.96 30.30
N ILE A 11 -5.78 -32.84 30.45
CA ILE A 11 -5.63 -31.84 29.40
C ILE A 11 -4.15 -31.53 29.21
N ALA A 12 -3.74 -31.27 27.98
CA ALA A 12 -2.46 -30.65 27.66
C ALA A 12 -2.63 -29.56 26.61
N ALA A 13 -1.93 -28.44 26.78
CA ALA A 13 -1.74 -27.48 25.71
C ALA A 13 -0.70 -27.99 24.71
N LEU A 14 -0.94 -27.76 23.41
CA LEU A 14 -0.03 -28.14 22.32
C LEU A 14 0.64 -26.88 21.75
N GLU A 15 1.81 -27.05 21.11
CA GLU A 15 2.59 -25.93 20.55
C GLU A 15 1.83 -25.12 19.49
N ASN A 16 0.85 -25.72 18.82
CA ASN A 16 0.03 -25.09 17.79
C ASN A 16 -1.20 -24.35 18.33
N GLY A 17 -1.33 -24.17 19.65
CA GLY A 17 -2.47 -23.52 20.30
C GLY A 17 -3.74 -24.38 20.37
N SER A 18 -3.66 -25.66 20.00
CA SER A 18 -4.71 -26.65 20.23
C SER A 18 -4.50 -27.35 21.58
N TYR A 19 -5.48 -28.15 21.99
CA TYR A 19 -5.46 -28.87 23.27
C TYR A 19 -5.73 -30.35 23.05
N ALA A 20 -4.96 -31.17 23.75
CA ALA A 20 -5.18 -32.61 23.86
C ALA A 20 -6.09 -32.90 25.06
N LEU A 21 -7.19 -33.61 24.84
CA LEU A 21 -8.12 -34.06 25.87
C LEU A 21 -8.05 -35.59 25.97
N GLY A 22 -7.57 -36.08 27.11
CA GLY A 22 -7.53 -37.49 27.45
C GLY A 22 -8.51 -37.83 28.56
N ALA A 23 -8.92 -39.09 28.62
CA ALA A 23 -9.71 -39.60 29.73
C ALA A 23 -9.10 -40.90 30.24
N VAL A 24 -8.92 -41.00 31.55
CA VAL A 24 -8.34 -42.16 32.23
C VAL A 24 -9.34 -42.77 33.21
N ASN A 25 -9.19 -44.06 33.48
CA ASN A 25 -9.96 -44.75 34.52
C ASN A 25 -9.30 -44.59 35.91
N GLU A 26 -9.87 -45.26 36.93
CA GLU A 26 -9.34 -45.32 38.31
C GLU A 26 -7.87 -45.77 38.41
N ASP A 27 -7.44 -46.66 37.50
CA ASP A 27 -6.05 -47.14 37.42
C ASP A 27 -5.12 -46.17 36.66
N ASN A 28 -5.60 -44.97 36.33
CA ASN A 28 -4.89 -43.96 35.56
C ASN A 28 -4.53 -44.40 34.11
N ALA A 29 -5.19 -45.44 33.60
CA ALA A 29 -5.00 -45.96 32.24
C ALA A 29 -5.89 -45.21 31.24
N PHE A 30 -5.30 -44.80 30.12
CA PHE A 30 -6.01 -44.06 29.07
C PHE A 30 -7.04 -44.92 28.35
N LEU A 31 -8.22 -44.33 28.14
CA LEU A 31 -9.34 -44.99 27.48
C LEU A 31 -9.35 -44.70 25.98
N ASN A 32 -9.75 -45.70 25.19
CA ASN A 32 -9.83 -45.55 23.74
C ASN A 32 -10.85 -44.48 23.34
N THR A 33 -10.45 -43.57 22.45
CA THR A 33 -11.28 -42.46 21.98
C THR A 33 -12.61 -42.92 21.37
N ASN A 34 -12.68 -44.07 20.68
CA ASN A 34 -13.93 -44.57 20.09
C ASN A 34 -14.98 -44.92 21.15
N HIS A 35 -14.56 -45.39 22.32
CA HIS A 35 -15.48 -45.79 23.38
C HIS A 35 -15.96 -44.61 24.20
N ILE A 36 -15.07 -43.65 24.48
CA ILE A 36 -15.38 -42.52 25.36
C ILE A 36 -15.96 -41.31 24.63
N ARG A 37 -15.84 -41.23 23.29
CA ARG A 37 -16.39 -40.14 22.45
C ARG A 37 -17.85 -39.83 22.77
N ARG A 38 -18.70 -40.86 22.85
CA ARG A 38 -20.14 -40.71 23.13
C ARG A 38 -20.44 -40.36 24.60
N LEU A 39 -19.49 -40.54 25.50
CA LEU A 39 -19.65 -40.20 26.92
C LEU A 39 -19.26 -38.75 27.17
N LEU A 40 -18.24 -38.26 26.48
CA LEU A 40 -17.73 -36.89 26.60
C LEU A 40 -18.55 -35.89 25.78
N PHE A 41 -18.89 -36.22 24.53
CA PHE A 41 -19.49 -35.27 23.59
C PHE A 41 -20.98 -35.52 23.35
N ASN A 42 -21.69 -36.16 24.30
CA ASN A 42 -23.07 -36.59 24.10
C ASN A 42 -24.06 -35.45 23.79
N TRP A 43 -23.72 -34.24 24.21
CA TRP A 43 -24.56 -33.04 24.03
C TRP A 43 -23.82 -31.92 23.28
N ASP A 44 -22.70 -32.25 22.65
CA ASP A 44 -21.95 -31.32 21.82
C ASP A 44 -22.38 -31.47 20.36
N ASP A 45 -23.41 -30.73 20.02
CA ASP A 45 -23.97 -30.59 18.69
C ASP A 45 -22.96 -30.01 17.67
N ALA A 46 -22.07 -29.10 18.10
CA ALA A 46 -21.06 -28.49 17.24
C ALA A 46 -20.08 -29.52 16.66
N SER A 47 -19.68 -30.51 17.46
CA SER A 47 -18.84 -31.63 16.99
C SER A 47 -19.61 -32.80 16.38
N PHE A 48 -20.92 -32.64 16.16
CA PHE A 48 -21.82 -33.72 15.76
C PHE A 48 -21.72 -34.91 16.73
N TYR A 49 -21.94 -34.62 18.01
CA TYR A 49 -21.89 -35.57 19.13
C TYR A 49 -20.56 -36.31 19.22
N GLY A 50 -19.48 -35.56 19.02
CA GLY A 50 -18.11 -36.05 19.02
C GLY A 50 -17.64 -36.65 17.69
N THR A 51 -18.49 -36.87 16.69
CA THR A 51 -18.11 -37.58 15.45
C THR A 51 -17.05 -36.84 14.64
N LYS A 52 -17.11 -35.50 14.64
CA LYS A 52 -16.15 -34.64 13.91
C LYS A 52 -14.87 -34.38 14.70
N MET A 53 -14.75 -34.86 15.94
CA MET A 53 -13.54 -34.65 16.74
C MET A 53 -12.37 -35.43 16.15
N ALA A 54 -11.28 -34.71 15.92
CA ALA A 54 -9.98 -35.27 15.59
C ALA A 54 -9.43 -36.04 16.80
N THR A 55 -8.70 -37.12 16.51
CA THR A 55 -8.07 -37.96 17.52
C THR A 55 -6.63 -38.20 17.14
N ASP A 56 -5.75 -38.21 18.13
CA ASP A 56 -4.32 -38.45 17.96
C ASP A 56 -3.79 -39.32 19.11
N THR A 57 -2.49 -39.59 19.12
CA THR A 57 -1.79 -40.27 20.21
C THR A 57 -0.69 -39.38 20.77
N MET A 58 -0.70 -39.15 22.08
CA MET A 58 0.34 -38.38 22.78
C MET A 58 1.07 -39.29 23.77
N ASP A 59 2.38 -39.46 23.59
CA ASP A 59 3.20 -40.48 24.27
C ASP A 59 2.60 -41.90 24.20
N GLY A 60 1.98 -42.23 23.06
CA GLY A 60 1.28 -43.50 22.83
C GLY A 60 -0.11 -43.60 23.45
N ASN A 61 -0.59 -42.55 24.13
CA ASN A 61 -1.91 -42.52 24.76
C ASN A 61 -2.96 -41.89 23.83
N PRO A 62 -4.16 -42.49 23.69
CA PRO A 62 -5.23 -41.96 22.86
C PRO A 62 -5.81 -40.65 23.43
N VAL A 63 -5.85 -39.59 22.62
CA VAL A 63 -6.38 -38.27 22.97
C VAL A 63 -7.27 -37.69 21.87
N PHE A 64 -8.20 -36.81 22.25
CA PHE A 64 -8.91 -35.94 21.31
C PHE A 64 -8.14 -34.63 21.12
N ILE A 65 -8.19 -34.09 19.91
CA ILE A 65 -7.60 -32.79 19.60
C ILE A 65 -8.73 -31.79 19.44
N LEU A 66 -8.70 -30.73 20.26
CA LEU A 66 -9.65 -29.63 20.21
C LEU A 66 -8.91 -28.32 19.95
N ASP A 67 -9.51 -27.43 19.18
CA ASP A 67 -9.07 -26.03 19.17
C ASP A 67 -9.45 -25.36 20.51
N ALA A 68 -8.89 -24.18 20.77
CA ALA A 68 -9.10 -23.46 22.02
C ALA A 68 -10.60 -23.17 22.30
N TRP A 69 -11.37 -22.82 21.25
CA TRP A 69 -12.82 -22.60 21.36
C TRP A 69 -13.58 -23.90 21.67
N GLY A 70 -13.20 -25.01 21.03
CA GLY A 70 -13.79 -26.33 21.26
C GLY A 70 -13.56 -26.81 22.69
N LEU A 71 -12.37 -26.61 23.26
CA LEU A 71 -12.11 -26.89 24.68
C LEU A 71 -12.98 -26.01 25.59
N LEU A 72 -13.10 -24.71 25.28
CA LEU A 72 -13.91 -23.78 26.05
C LEU A 72 -15.39 -24.18 26.06
N ASN A 73 -15.95 -24.43 24.89
CA ASN A 73 -17.33 -24.86 24.71
C ASN A 73 -17.63 -26.19 25.42
N PHE A 74 -16.66 -27.12 25.40
CA PHE A 74 -16.77 -28.41 26.08
C PHE A 74 -16.97 -28.25 27.61
N PHE A 75 -16.18 -27.40 28.26
CA PHE A 75 -16.30 -27.14 29.69
C PHE A 75 -17.48 -26.22 30.04
N ALA A 76 -17.73 -25.18 29.24
CA ALA A 76 -18.76 -24.18 29.53
C ALA A 76 -20.19 -24.75 29.49
N LYS A 77 -20.46 -25.73 28.63
CA LYS A 77 -21.79 -26.35 28.52
C LYS A 77 -22.12 -27.30 29.70
N GLU A 78 -21.14 -27.66 30.53
CA GLU A 78 -21.25 -28.61 31.64
C GLU A 78 -22.02 -29.89 31.31
N SER A 79 -21.96 -30.33 30.05
CA SER A 79 -22.85 -31.35 29.51
C SER A 79 -22.35 -32.78 29.79
N PHE A 80 -21.75 -32.97 30.96
CA PHE A 80 -21.19 -34.24 31.38
C PHE A 80 -22.30 -35.21 31.73
N ASN A 81 -22.10 -36.49 31.38
CA ASN A 81 -23.06 -37.53 31.68
C ASN A 81 -23.18 -37.71 33.21
N SER A 82 -24.37 -37.46 33.76
CA SER A 82 -24.64 -37.55 35.20
C SER A 82 -24.60 -38.98 35.77
N PHE A 83 -24.58 -39.99 34.92
CA PHE A 83 -24.42 -41.40 35.31
C PHE A 83 -22.95 -41.81 35.47
N ILE A 84 -21.99 -40.89 35.25
CA ILE A 84 -20.55 -41.12 35.40
C ILE A 84 -20.06 -40.29 36.57
N GLU A 85 -19.21 -40.89 37.41
CA GLU A 85 -18.49 -40.16 38.45
C GLU A 85 -17.23 -39.54 37.83
N TRP A 86 -17.22 -38.22 37.69
CA TRP A 86 -16.12 -37.47 37.09
C TRP A 86 -15.14 -36.97 38.15
N GLU A 87 -13.85 -37.22 37.91
CA GLU A 87 -12.75 -36.63 38.67
C GLU A 87 -12.00 -35.62 37.80
N TRP A 88 -11.59 -34.52 38.42
CA TRP A 88 -10.89 -33.43 37.73
C TRP A 88 -9.46 -33.35 38.24
N SER A 89 -8.52 -33.28 37.32
CA SER A 89 -7.17 -32.81 37.61
C SER A 89 -7.14 -31.32 37.91
N GLU A 90 -5.98 -30.80 38.31
CA GLU A 90 -5.80 -29.36 38.56
C GLU A 90 -6.19 -28.52 37.33
N ILE A 91 -5.65 -28.83 36.15
CA ILE A 91 -5.94 -28.08 34.92
C ILE A 91 -7.39 -28.25 34.45
N SER A 92 -7.99 -29.45 34.59
CA SER A 92 -9.38 -29.64 34.18
C SER A 92 -10.37 -29.03 35.16
N SER A 93 -10.03 -28.96 36.45
CA SER A 93 -10.78 -28.20 37.45
C SER A 93 -10.68 -26.70 37.19
N LEU A 94 -9.50 -26.21 36.80
CA LEU A 94 -9.29 -24.84 36.37
C LEU A 94 -10.16 -24.50 35.15
N CYS A 95 -10.14 -25.35 34.12
CA CYS A 95 -10.98 -25.20 32.94
C CYS A 95 -12.46 -25.20 33.28
N LEU A 96 -12.91 -26.12 34.14
CA LEU A 96 -14.31 -26.20 34.57
C LEU A 96 -14.77 -24.93 35.29
N ALA A 97 -13.91 -24.35 36.14
CA ALA A 97 -14.22 -23.12 36.87
C ALA A 97 -14.23 -21.87 35.95
N ALA A 98 -13.25 -21.74 35.05
CA ALA A 98 -13.09 -20.56 34.22
C ALA A 98 -13.99 -20.55 32.96
N ALA A 99 -14.31 -21.72 32.41
CA ALA A 99 -14.97 -21.82 31.11
C ALA A 99 -16.32 -21.09 31.00
N PRO A 100 -17.25 -21.15 31.99
CA PRO A 100 -18.55 -20.49 31.85
C PRO A 100 -18.41 -18.97 31.65
N VAL A 101 -17.57 -18.32 32.46
CA VAL A 101 -17.37 -16.86 32.42
C VAL A 101 -16.62 -16.45 31.15
N LEU A 102 -15.59 -17.21 30.77
CA LEU A 102 -14.87 -16.98 29.51
C LEU A 102 -15.78 -17.14 28.29
N HIS A 103 -16.62 -18.18 28.27
CA HIS A 103 -17.55 -18.43 27.17
C HIS A 103 -18.60 -17.33 27.06
N GLU A 104 -19.24 -16.95 28.17
CA GLU A 104 -20.19 -15.85 28.21
C GLU A 104 -19.54 -14.54 27.72
N SER A 105 -18.29 -14.27 28.12
CA SER A 105 -17.60 -13.05 27.71
C SER A 105 -17.33 -12.95 26.20
N ILE A 106 -17.03 -14.08 25.54
CA ILE A 106 -16.80 -14.15 24.08
C ILE A 106 -18.13 -14.08 23.32
N GLU A 107 -19.20 -14.70 23.83
CA GLU A 107 -20.52 -14.65 23.19
C GLU A 107 -21.22 -13.29 23.37
N ALA A 108 -20.99 -12.62 24.50
CA ALA A 108 -21.61 -11.33 24.81
C ALA A 108 -21.13 -10.19 23.87
N GLY A 109 -19.99 -10.34 23.22
CA GLY A 109 -19.53 -9.40 22.20
C GLY A 109 -18.08 -9.56 21.81
N ILE A 110 -17.64 -8.71 20.88
CA ILE A 110 -16.25 -8.72 20.41
C ILE A 110 -15.38 -8.11 21.50
N PRO A 111 -14.36 -8.82 22.00
CA PRO A 111 -13.45 -8.26 22.99
C PRO A 111 -12.70 -7.06 22.44
N VAL A 112 -12.17 -6.21 23.32
CA VAL A 112 -11.28 -5.13 22.88
C VAL A 112 -9.93 -5.77 22.58
N PRO A 113 -9.37 -5.58 21.37
CA PRO A 113 -8.01 -5.99 21.07
C PRO A 113 -7.02 -5.44 22.10
N ASP A 114 -6.11 -6.30 22.54
CA ASP A 114 -4.86 -5.86 23.16
C ASP A 114 -3.92 -5.40 22.05
N PHE A 115 -4.00 -4.12 21.70
CA PHE A 115 -3.18 -3.56 20.64
C PHE A 115 -1.69 -3.59 21.01
N THR A 116 -1.33 -3.68 22.30
CA THR A 116 0.08 -3.70 22.72
C THR A 116 0.82 -4.97 22.29
N ASN A 117 0.10 -6.06 22.04
CA ASN A 117 0.64 -7.36 21.61
C ASN A 117 0.18 -7.73 20.19
N LEU A 118 0.03 -6.74 19.31
CA LEU A 118 -0.44 -6.96 17.94
C LEU A 118 0.61 -7.71 17.12
N GLN A 119 0.43 -9.03 16.97
CA GLN A 119 1.29 -9.87 16.13
C GLN A 119 0.74 -9.92 14.69
N LEU A 120 1.64 -10.04 13.71
CA LEU A 120 1.35 -10.00 12.28
C LEU A 120 0.23 -10.97 11.83
N ASP A 121 -0.02 -12.05 12.58
CA ASP A 121 -1.00 -13.10 12.23
C ASP A 121 -2.14 -13.31 13.24
N SER A 122 -2.07 -12.72 14.43
CA SER A 122 -3.10 -12.84 15.47
C SER A 122 -3.11 -11.66 16.43
N ILE A 123 -4.30 -11.14 16.69
CA ILE A 123 -4.53 -10.09 17.70
C ILE A 123 -4.61 -10.75 19.08
N GLY A 124 -3.90 -10.16 20.04
CA GLY A 124 -4.04 -10.47 21.46
C GLY A 124 -5.31 -9.84 22.04
N TRP A 125 -5.84 -10.40 23.11
CA TRP A 125 -7.09 -10.02 23.77
C TRP A 125 -6.82 -9.87 25.26
N LYS A 126 -7.27 -8.75 25.84
CA LYS A 126 -7.25 -8.60 27.29
C LYS A 126 -8.36 -9.41 27.91
N LEU A 127 -8.06 -10.02 29.05
CA LEU A 127 -9.08 -10.65 29.87
C LEU A 127 -10.11 -9.58 30.28
N PRO A 128 -11.41 -9.82 30.13
CA PRO A 128 -12.42 -8.88 30.61
C PRO A 128 -12.35 -8.74 32.13
N GLU A 129 -12.61 -7.53 32.64
CA GLU A 129 -12.68 -7.26 34.10
C GLU A 129 -13.67 -8.19 34.79
N GLU A 130 -14.78 -8.51 34.09
CA GLU A 130 -15.80 -9.45 34.56
C GLU A 130 -15.22 -10.84 34.85
N VAL A 131 -14.19 -11.29 34.12
CA VAL A 131 -13.52 -12.58 34.36
C VAL A 131 -12.49 -12.44 35.49
N GLU A 132 -11.75 -11.33 35.54
CA GLU A 132 -10.74 -11.11 36.58
C GLU A 132 -11.36 -11.03 37.99
N GLU A 133 -12.55 -10.42 38.10
CA GLU A 133 -13.25 -10.22 39.37
C GLU A 133 -13.90 -11.48 39.95
N GLU A 134 -14.14 -12.51 39.12
CA GLU A 134 -14.73 -13.79 39.57
C GLU A 134 -13.77 -14.62 40.44
N PHE A 135 -12.47 -14.35 40.35
CA PHE A 135 -11.44 -15.07 41.09
C PHE A 135 -10.67 -14.17 42.04
N VAL A 136 -10.33 -14.70 43.22
CA VAL A 136 -9.52 -13.97 44.20
C VAL A 136 -8.08 -13.75 43.67
N PRO A 137 -7.39 -12.65 44.04
CA PRO A 137 -6.05 -12.36 43.51
C PRO A 137 -5.03 -13.50 43.66
N SER A 138 -5.09 -14.26 44.76
CA SER A 138 -4.17 -15.39 45.00
C SER A 138 -4.33 -16.52 43.99
N PHE A 139 -5.55 -16.73 43.47
CA PHE A 139 -5.83 -17.76 42.46
C PHE A 139 -4.98 -17.55 41.21
N TRP A 140 -4.77 -16.31 40.79
CA TRP A 140 -4.05 -15.99 39.55
C TRP A 140 -2.54 -16.32 39.61
N GLU A 141 -1.97 -16.33 40.81
CA GLU A 141 -0.54 -16.59 41.06
C GLU A 141 -0.23 -18.07 41.30
N GLU A 142 -1.26 -18.91 41.49
CA GLU A 142 -1.10 -20.35 41.70
C GLU A 142 -0.48 -21.02 40.46
N SER A 143 0.53 -21.86 40.71
CA SER A 143 1.16 -22.71 39.69
C SER A 143 0.28 -23.92 39.39
N ILE A 144 0.15 -24.27 38.12
CA ILE A 144 -0.63 -25.44 37.67
C ILE A 144 0.29 -26.65 37.54
N ALA A 145 -0.05 -27.78 38.18
CA ALA A 145 0.55 -29.05 37.83
C ALA A 145 -0.08 -29.60 36.54
N LEU A 146 0.72 -29.70 35.49
CA LEU A 146 0.27 -30.20 34.19
C LEU A 146 0.21 -31.74 34.21
N ASP A 147 -0.92 -32.32 33.82
CA ASP A 147 -1.12 -33.79 33.82
C ASP A 147 -0.33 -34.52 32.73
N LEU A 148 0.16 -33.76 31.75
CA LEU A 148 0.79 -34.20 30.51
C LEU A 148 1.98 -33.27 30.21
N PRO A 149 3.04 -33.74 29.53
CA PRO A 149 4.24 -32.93 29.30
C PRO A 149 3.91 -31.65 28.52
N SER A 150 4.39 -30.52 29.03
CA SER A 150 4.30 -29.21 28.40
C SER A 150 5.68 -28.54 28.48
N PRO A 151 6.05 -27.72 27.50
CA PRO A 151 7.36 -27.07 27.48
C PRO A 151 7.61 -26.13 28.67
N ASP A 152 6.58 -25.54 29.28
CA ASP A 152 6.72 -24.48 30.30
C ASP A 152 5.87 -24.73 31.56
N ALA A 153 6.37 -24.29 32.72
CA ALA A 153 5.58 -24.17 33.94
C ALA A 153 4.65 -22.94 33.82
N GLU A 154 3.35 -23.14 34.08
CA GLU A 154 2.33 -22.11 33.89
C GLU A 154 1.63 -21.76 35.21
N THR A 155 1.27 -20.48 35.38
CA THR A 155 0.31 -20.05 36.39
C THR A 155 -1.11 -20.06 35.83
N ASN A 156 -2.11 -20.09 36.71
CA ASN A 156 -3.53 -19.94 36.36
C ASN A 156 -3.74 -18.76 35.40
N ARG A 157 -3.10 -17.62 35.65
CA ARG A 157 -3.17 -16.45 34.78
C ARG A 157 -2.66 -16.72 33.37
N THR A 158 -1.43 -17.19 33.25
CA THR A 158 -0.81 -17.41 31.92
C THR A 158 -1.59 -18.42 31.08
N PHE A 159 -2.12 -19.48 31.71
CA PHE A 159 -2.93 -20.47 31.03
C PHE A 159 -4.27 -19.88 30.56
N ILE A 160 -5.01 -19.21 31.46
CA ILE A 160 -6.32 -18.63 31.15
C ILE A 160 -6.19 -17.55 30.07
N GLU A 161 -5.18 -16.67 30.14
CA GLU A 161 -4.94 -15.64 29.13
C GLU A 161 -4.65 -16.27 27.76
N LYS A 162 -3.74 -17.26 27.67
CA LYS A 162 -3.46 -17.99 26.42
C LYS A 162 -4.71 -18.67 25.87
N TRP A 163 -5.47 -19.33 26.73
CA TRP A 163 -6.66 -20.07 26.34
C TRP A 163 -7.77 -19.13 25.85
N TYR A 164 -8.04 -18.05 26.57
CA TYR A 164 -8.99 -17.02 26.16
C TYR A 164 -8.61 -16.42 24.82
N ASN A 165 -7.33 -16.10 24.63
CA ASN A 165 -6.81 -15.55 23.38
C ASN A 165 -7.03 -16.49 22.19
N GLY A 166 -6.67 -17.77 22.35
CA GLY A 166 -6.90 -18.79 21.35
C GLY A 166 -8.38 -18.97 21.05
N ALA A 167 -9.22 -19.01 22.09
CA ALA A 167 -10.65 -19.24 21.97
C ALA A 167 -11.35 -18.07 21.26
N ALA A 168 -11.04 -16.82 21.62
CA ALA A 168 -11.58 -15.64 20.98
C ALA A 168 -11.19 -15.56 19.50
N ASN A 169 -9.93 -15.84 19.15
CA ASN A 169 -9.46 -15.87 17.78
C ASN A 169 -10.17 -16.96 16.94
N MET A 170 -10.30 -18.18 17.48
CA MET A 170 -11.01 -19.27 16.81
C MET A 170 -12.50 -18.98 16.65
N TYR A 171 -13.14 -18.44 17.69
CA TYR A 171 -14.54 -18.01 17.66
C TYR A 171 -14.78 -16.98 16.55
N LEU A 172 -14.02 -15.89 16.53
CA LEU A 172 -14.20 -14.82 15.56
C LEU A 172 -13.93 -15.28 14.13
N LYS A 173 -12.97 -16.18 13.94
CA LYS A 173 -12.60 -16.73 12.63
C LYS A 173 -13.64 -17.72 12.09
N ASN A 174 -14.10 -18.66 12.90
CA ASN A 174 -14.83 -19.83 12.41
C ASN A 174 -16.31 -19.86 12.81
N TYR A 175 -16.70 -19.15 13.88
CA TYR A 175 -18.01 -19.32 14.52
C TYR A 175 -18.83 -18.02 14.60
N SER A 176 -18.17 -16.86 14.63
CA SER A 176 -18.86 -15.58 14.78
C SER A 176 -19.65 -15.19 13.52
N PRO A 177 -20.92 -14.75 13.66
CA PRO A 177 -21.68 -14.20 12.54
C PRO A 177 -21.08 -12.89 11.99
N MET A 178 -20.09 -12.31 12.69
CA MET A 178 -19.42 -11.07 12.30
C MET A 178 -18.04 -11.31 11.66
N HIS A 179 -17.69 -12.55 11.31
CA HIS A 179 -16.39 -12.92 10.76
C HIS A 179 -15.93 -12.00 9.61
N HIS A 180 -16.81 -11.66 8.66
CA HIS A 180 -16.46 -10.77 7.55
C HIS A 180 -16.08 -9.36 8.02
N LYS A 181 -16.92 -8.71 8.82
CA LYS A 181 -16.64 -7.37 9.37
C LYS A 181 -15.37 -7.37 10.21
N TRP A 182 -15.15 -8.43 10.97
CA TRP A 182 -13.94 -8.62 11.76
C TRP A 182 -12.70 -8.75 10.85
N SER A 183 -12.73 -9.60 9.84
CA SER A 183 -11.59 -9.78 8.93
C SER A 183 -11.25 -8.49 8.19
N GLU A 184 -12.25 -7.71 7.77
CA GLU A 184 -12.06 -6.39 7.17
C GLU A 184 -11.44 -5.39 8.15
N ALA A 185 -11.94 -5.34 9.38
CA ALA A 185 -11.40 -4.51 10.44
C ALA A 185 -9.94 -4.83 10.76
N VAL A 186 -9.58 -6.11 10.86
CA VAL A 186 -8.20 -6.54 11.11
C VAL A 186 -7.30 -6.19 9.94
N GLY A 187 -7.76 -6.38 8.70
CA GLY A 187 -7.03 -5.95 7.51
C GLY A 187 -6.76 -4.45 7.54
N ALA A 188 -7.79 -3.65 7.79
CA ALA A 188 -7.69 -2.20 7.90
C ALA A 188 -6.71 -1.76 9.00
N LEU A 189 -6.69 -2.43 10.15
CA LEU A 189 -5.76 -2.13 11.24
C LEU A 189 -4.30 -2.42 10.87
N LYS A 190 -4.03 -3.50 10.13
CA LYS A 190 -2.68 -3.84 9.65
C LYS A 190 -2.13 -2.81 8.68
N ASP A 191 -3.00 -2.27 7.83
CA ASP A 191 -2.65 -1.24 6.84
C ASP A 191 -2.69 0.19 7.41
N SER A 192 -3.02 0.35 8.69
CA SER A 192 -3.15 1.66 9.33
C SER A 192 -1.79 2.29 9.64
N ARG A 193 -1.72 3.63 9.55
CA ARG A 193 -0.55 4.42 9.99
C ARG A 193 -0.50 4.62 11.51
N LEU A 194 -1.40 3.98 12.26
CA LEU A 194 -1.52 4.14 13.70
C LEU A 194 -0.58 3.17 14.42
N SER A 195 0.08 3.65 15.47
CA SER A 195 0.88 2.80 16.32
C SER A 195 -0.01 1.93 17.23
N PRO A 196 0.50 0.76 17.69
CA PRO A 196 -0.13 -0.03 18.75
C PRO A 196 -0.58 0.79 19.97
N GLU A 197 0.23 1.76 20.40
CA GLU A 197 -0.04 2.61 21.55
C GLU A 197 -1.18 3.60 21.27
N GLU A 198 -1.20 4.20 20.06
CA GLU A 198 -2.27 5.11 19.62
C GLU A 198 -3.62 4.38 19.54
N LEU A 199 -3.64 3.15 19.00
CA LEU A 199 -4.83 2.30 18.94
C LEU A 199 -5.33 1.93 20.34
N GLN A 200 -4.42 1.49 21.22
CA GLN A 200 -4.74 1.15 22.60
C GLN A 200 -5.31 2.32 23.39
N ALA A 201 -4.81 3.52 23.15
CA ALA A 201 -5.27 4.72 23.84
C ALA A 201 -6.64 5.20 23.32
N PHE A 202 -6.98 4.91 22.06
CA PHE A 202 -8.23 5.35 21.45
C PHE A 202 -9.42 4.40 21.72
N PHE A 203 -9.19 3.09 21.61
CA PHE A 203 -10.25 2.10 21.68
C PHE A 203 -10.53 1.62 23.11
N ASP A 204 -11.78 1.82 23.54
CA ASP A 204 -12.40 1.14 24.67
C ASP A 204 -13.53 0.23 24.17
N LYS A 205 -14.16 -0.53 25.08
CA LYS A 205 -15.25 -1.47 24.74
C LYS A 205 -16.36 -0.81 23.91
N GLU A 206 -16.68 0.45 24.19
CA GLU A 206 -17.75 1.15 23.47
C GLU A 206 -17.28 1.72 22.14
N SER A 207 -16.13 2.40 22.06
CA SER A 207 -15.64 2.91 20.77
C SER A 207 -15.29 1.81 19.80
N TRP A 208 -14.77 0.67 20.30
CA TRP A 208 -14.49 -0.48 19.48
C TRP A 208 -15.76 -1.02 18.82
N GLN A 209 -16.83 -1.18 19.61
CA GLN A 209 -18.14 -1.62 19.10
C GLN A 209 -18.80 -0.61 18.16
N GLU A 210 -18.68 0.69 18.44
CA GLU A 210 -19.16 1.74 17.54
C GLU A 210 -18.41 1.73 16.20
N TRP A 211 -17.08 1.56 16.23
CA TRP A 211 -16.23 1.54 15.02
C TRP A 211 -16.50 0.29 14.16
N LEU A 212 -16.71 -0.88 14.78
CA LEU A 212 -17.16 -2.09 14.08
C LEU A 212 -18.63 -2.04 13.61
N GLY A 213 -19.37 -0.99 13.98
CA GLY A 213 -20.78 -0.81 13.64
C GLY A 213 -21.70 -1.85 14.27
N THR A 214 -21.35 -2.39 15.45
CA THR A 214 -22.14 -3.38 16.17
C THR A 214 -23.12 -2.71 17.14
N LYS A 215 -22.74 -1.57 17.71
CA LYS A 215 -23.58 -0.75 18.58
C LYS A 215 -24.12 0.45 17.80
N PRO A 216 -25.45 0.66 17.72
CA PRO A 216 -26.01 1.81 17.02
C PRO A 216 -25.67 3.09 17.79
N ASP A 217 -25.16 4.09 17.08
CA ASP A 217 -24.86 5.39 17.64
C ASP A 217 -26.15 6.24 17.80
N PRO A 218 -26.64 6.49 19.03
CA PRO A 218 -27.88 7.21 19.27
C PRO A 218 -27.76 8.72 19.04
N LYS A 219 -26.56 9.24 18.76
CA LYS A 219 -26.32 10.67 18.53
C LYS A 219 -27.01 11.10 17.23
N PRO A 220 -27.80 12.21 17.23
CA PRO A 220 -28.46 12.73 16.03
C PRO A 220 -27.50 13.50 15.10
N PHE A 221 -26.21 13.54 15.42
CA PHE A 221 -25.15 14.21 14.68
C PHE A 221 -23.87 13.37 14.71
N THR A 222 -22.98 13.63 13.75
CA THR A 222 -21.57 13.19 13.76
C THR A 222 -20.70 14.29 14.36
N ILE A 223 -19.58 13.89 14.97
CA ILE A 223 -18.63 14.79 15.63
C ILE A 223 -17.36 14.77 14.80
N GLY A 224 -16.90 15.95 14.40
CA GLY A 224 -15.78 16.09 13.49
C GLY A 224 -14.90 17.29 13.82
N LEU A 225 -13.87 17.46 12.99
CA LEU A 225 -12.96 18.61 13.02
C LEU A 225 -13.07 19.39 11.71
N ARG A 226 -12.99 20.70 11.79
CA ARG A 226 -12.86 21.59 10.64
C ARG A 226 -11.58 22.38 10.77
N LEU A 227 -10.69 22.23 9.79
CA LEU A 227 -9.54 23.10 9.64
C LEU A 227 -9.91 24.25 8.71
N THR A 228 -9.81 25.47 9.22
CA THR A 228 -10.09 26.71 8.48
C THR A 228 -8.80 27.49 8.30
N GLU A 229 -8.55 27.87 7.06
CA GLU A 229 -7.40 28.69 6.67
C GLU A 229 -7.55 30.16 7.07
N PRO A 230 -6.45 30.89 7.28
CA PRO A 230 -6.51 32.33 7.47
C PRO A 230 -6.87 33.04 6.14
N PRO A 231 -7.85 33.96 6.14
CA PRO A 231 -8.45 34.53 4.92
C PRO A 231 -7.48 35.32 4.02
N ASP A 232 -6.37 35.81 4.57
CA ASP A 232 -5.36 36.60 3.82
C ASP A 232 -3.96 35.94 3.83
N GLY A 233 -3.87 34.64 4.16
CA GLY A 233 -2.58 33.96 4.34
C GLY A 233 -1.80 34.38 5.59
N ASN A 234 -2.31 35.38 6.31
CA ASN A 234 -1.75 35.90 7.56
C ASN A 234 -2.71 35.63 8.72
N GLY A 235 -2.17 35.08 9.81
CA GLY A 235 -2.93 34.77 11.03
C GLY A 235 -2.89 33.30 11.39
N PRO A 236 -3.53 32.92 12.52
CA PRO A 236 -3.58 31.54 12.97
C PRO A 236 -4.52 30.71 12.10
N TRP A 237 -4.17 29.44 11.91
CA TRP A 237 -5.10 28.45 11.39
C TRP A 237 -6.11 28.10 12.48
N VAL A 238 -7.38 27.96 12.11
CA VAL A 238 -8.46 27.71 13.09
C VAL A 238 -8.94 26.27 12.97
N LEU A 239 -8.80 25.51 14.06
CA LEU A 239 -9.31 24.15 14.20
C LEU A 239 -10.56 24.17 15.09
N ASP A 240 -11.71 23.96 14.48
CA ASP A 240 -13.01 23.97 15.17
C ASP A 240 -13.59 22.56 15.27
N VAL A 241 -14.23 22.24 16.40
CA VAL A 241 -15.02 21.01 16.53
C VAL A 241 -16.37 21.25 15.86
N THR A 242 -16.76 20.37 14.93
CA THR A 242 -18.01 20.49 14.18
C THR A 242 -18.99 19.38 14.50
N LEU A 243 -20.27 19.72 14.47
CA LEU A 243 -21.37 18.80 14.68
C LEU A 243 -22.26 18.82 13.44
N ARG A 244 -22.29 17.72 12.69
CA ARG A 244 -23.07 17.61 11.46
C ARG A 244 -24.30 16.74 11.68
N SER A 245 -25.47 17.24 11.34
CA SER A 245 -26.73 16.52 11.56
C SER A 245 -26.83 15.28 10.68
N LYS A 246 -27.21 14.14 11.27
CA LYS A 246 -27.48 12.88 10.52
C LYS A 246 -28.80 12.93 9.72
N ARG A 247 -29.68 13.90 9.99
CA ARG A 247 -30.96 14.07 9.28
C ARG A 247 -30.85 15.01 8.09
N ASP A 248 -29.97 16.00 8.19
CA ASP A 248 -29.71 16.98 7.15
C ASP A 248 -28.23 17.32 7.20
N GLU A 249 -27.50 16.70 6.29
CA GLU A 249 -26.07 16.80 6.17
C GLU A 249 -25.55 18.22 5.87
N ASN A 250 -26.41 19.16 5.48
CA ASN A 250 -26.03 20.56 5.27
C ASN A 250 -25.93 21.35 6.58
N ILE A 251 -26.54 20.85 7.65
CA ILE A 251 -26.50 21.50 8.96
C ILE A 251 -25.21 21.10 9.66
N VAL A 252 -24.23 22.00 9.63
CA VAL A 252 -22.96 21.85 10.36
C VAL A 252 -22.77 23.02 11.33
N GLU A 253 -22.75 22.69 12.62
CA GLU A 253 -22.63 23.66 13.71
C GLU A 253 -21.24 23.59 14.34
N THR A 254 -20.64 24.74 14.65
CA THR A 254 -19.36 24.81 15.37
C THR A 254 -19.58 24.74 16.88
N TYR A 255 -18.97 23.76 17.53
CA TYR A 255 -19.03 23.58 18.97
C TYR A 255 -18.01 24.46 19.71
N THR A 256 -18.50 25.47 20.42
CA THR A 256 -17.69 26.43 21.19
C THR A 256 -17.56 26.05 22.68
N GLY A 257 -17.97 24.84 23.07
CA GLY A 257 -17.89 24.37 24.45
C GLY A 257 -18.99 24.86 25.41
N LYS A 258 -19.89 25.77 24.97
CA LYS A 258 -20.88 26.39 25.87
C LYS A 258 -22.32 25.90 25.68
N LYS A 259 -22.79 25.73 24.43
CA LYS A 259 -24.17 25.34 24.14
C LYS A 259 -24.25 24.51 22.88
N LEU A 260 -25.02 23.42 22.93
CA LEU A 260 -25.42 22.66 21.76
C LEU A 260 -26.81 23.14 21.28
N PRO A 261 -27.17 22.88 20.02
CA PRO A 261 -28.53 23.04 19.52
C PRO A 261 -29.58 22.37 20.43
N ARG A 262 -30.82 22.87 20.40
CA ARG A 262 -31.91 22.36 21.23
C ARG A 262 -32.13 20.85 20.96
N GLY A 263 -32.11 20.05 22.02
CA GLY A 263 -32.24 18.59 21.95
C GLY A 263 -30.92 17.81 21.86
N TRP A 264 -29.80 18.49 21.58
CA TRP A 264 -28.46 17.87 21.51
C TRP A 264 -27.68 17.98 22.82
N ASN A 265 -28.07 18.87 23.73
CA ASN A 265 -27.40 19.11 25.02
C ASN A 265 -27.18 17.83 25.86
N LYS A 266 -28.03 16.82 25.72
CA LYS A 266 -27.87 15.52 26.41
C LYS A 266 -26.63 14.72 25.97
N TYR A 267 -26.03 15.06 24.83
CA TYR A 267 -24.84 14.41 24.28
C TYR A 267 -23.57 15.28 24.41
N ALA A 268 -23.58 16.33 25.24
CA ALA A 268 -22.41 17.19 25.44
C ALA A 268 -21.20 16.43 26.00
N SER A 269 -21.44 15.45 26.88
CA SER A 269 -20.40 14.54 27.39
C SER A 269 -19.72 13.74 26.28
N GLU A 270 -20.47 13.32 25.26
CA GLU A 270 -19.93 12.57 24.12
C GLU A 270 -18.96 13.41 23.28
N VAL A 271 -19.25 14.70 23.10
CA VAL A 271 -18.34 15.63 22.41
C VAL A 271 -17.03 15.80 23.18
N VAL A 272 -17.12 15.95 24.51
CA VAL A 272 -15.93 16.01 25.37
C VAL A 272 -15.15 14.69 25.33
N ARG A 273 -15.84 13.54 25.34
CA ARG A 273 -15.20 12.23 25.24
C ARG A 273 -14.48 12.05 23.90
N ALA A 274 -15.13 12.37 22.79
CA ALA A 274 -14.54 12.28 21.44
C ALA A 274 -13.28 13.16 21.32
N THR A 275 -13.39 14.43 21.73
CA THR A 275 -12.25 15.38 21.65
C THR A 275 -11.07 14.97 22.55
N LYS A 276 -11.31 14.34 23.70
CA LYS A 276 -10.24 13.76 24.52
C LYS A 276 -9.56 12.59 23.84
N ARG A 277 -10.32 11.68 23.21
CA ARG A 277 -9.75 10.53 22.50
C ARG A 277 -8.86 10.97 21.33
N TRP A 278 -9.26 12.00 20.58
CA TRP A 278 -8.41 12.54 19.51
C TRP A 278 -7.09 13.09 20.04
N GLN A 279 -7.08 13.68 21.24
CA GLN A 279 -5.85 14.15 21.90
C GLN A 279 -4.96 13.00 22.41
N LEU A 280 -5.50 11.80 22.61
CA LEU A 280 -4.68 10.64 22.96
C LEU A 280 -3.91 10.13 21.74
N VAL A 281 -4.53 10.16 20.57
CA VAL A 281 -3.92 9.76 19.29
C VAL A 281 -2.99 10.84 18.74
N VAL A 282 -3.39 12.11 18.87
CA VAL A 282 -2.64 13.26 18.36
C VAL A 282 -2.43 14.27 19.50
N PRO A 283 -1.40 14.08 20.35
CA PRO A 283 -1.22 14.84 21.58
C PRO A 283 -1.12 16.34 21.40
N TRP A 284 -0.50 16.80 20.31
CA TRP A 284 -0.30 18.23 20.05
C TRP A 284 -1.61 18.98 19.73
N LEU A 285 -2.70 18.27 19.41
CA LEU A 285 -4.05 18.88 19.28
C LEU A 285 -4.57 19.44 20.60
N GLY A 286 -4.04 18.97 21.73
CA GLY A 286 -4.44 19.41 23.06
C GLY A 286 -3.55 20.49 23.63
N GLU A 287 -4.15 21.42 24.38
CA GLU A 287 -3.47 22.33 25.29
C GLU A 287 -4.31 22.48 26.57
N ASN A 288 -3.72 22.22 27.74
CA ASN A 288 -4.41 22.27 29.04
C ASN A 288 -5.71 21.43 29.10
N GLY A 289 -5.74 20.29 28.41
CA GLY A 289 -6.88 19.38 28.36
C GLY A 289 -8.06 19.85 27.51
N ARG A 290 -7.85 20.86 26.65
CA ARG A 290 -8.81 21.31 25.64
C ARG A 290 -8.15 21.28 24.26
N LEU A 291 -8.96 21.12 23.23
CA LEU A 291 -8.49 21.17 21.85
C LEU A 291 -7.98 22.59 21.53
N LYS A 292 -6.79 22.70 20.96
CA LYS A 292 -6.25 23.97 20.45
C LYS A 292 -7.14 24.45 19.31
N ARG A 293 -7.68 25.65 19.48
CA ARG A 293 -8.49 26.29 18.45
C ARG A 293 -7.65 27.02 17.42
N GLU A 294 -6.57 27.65 17.87
CA GLU A 294 -5.62 28.33 16.99
C GLU A 294 -4.36 27.48 16.93
N ILE A 295 -3.97 27.08 15.73
CA ILE A 295 -2.78 26.27 15.48
C ILE A 295 -1.83 27.01 14.54
N SER A 296 -0.55 26.68 14.65
CA SER A 296 0.51 27.23 13.81
C SER A 296 0.43 26.68 12.37
N GLU A 297 1.17 27.28 11.43
CA GLU A 297 1.29 26.73 10.07
C GLU A 297 1.93 25.32 10.09
N THR A 298 2.90 25.08 10.98
CA THR A 298 3.55 23.77 11.12
C THR A 298 2.59 22.72 11.63
N ASP A 299 1.76 23.06 12.61
CA ASP A 299 0.74 22.18 13.18
C ASP A 299 -0.39 21.93 12.16
N ALA A 300 -0.79 22.95 11.39
CA ALA A 300 -1.76 22.81 10.32
C ALA A 300 -1.26 21.88 9.21
N TRP A 301 0.02 21.97 8.86
CA TRP A 301 0.65 21.04 7.94
C TRP A 301 0.65 19.61 8.48
N GLU A 302 1.10 19.42 9.72
CA GLU A 302 1.10 18.11 10.37
C GLU A 302 -0.32 17.52 10.47
N PHE A 303 -1.32 18.38 10.67
CA PHE A 303 -2.73 17.98 10.60
C PHE A 303 -3.08 17.41 9.23
N LEU A 304 -2.74 18.14 8.17
CA LEU A 304 -3.11 17.82 6.80
C LEU A 304 -2.39 16.57 6.27
N THR A 305 -1.18 16.27 6.74
CA THR A 305 -0.37 15.14 6.24
C THR A 305 -0.46 13.87 7.07
N ASP A 306 -0.58 13.96 8.40
CA ASP A 306 -0.55 12.78 9.28
C ASP A 306 -1.83 12.68 10.13
N ALA A 307 -2.12 13.70 10.94
CA ALA A 307 -3.20 13.60 11.92
C ALA A 307 -4.57 13.38 11.28
N SER A 308 -4.85 14.02 10.13
CA SER A 308 -6.13 13.88 9.44
C SER A 308 -6.34 12.47 8.90
N GLU A 309 -5.29 11.79 8.43
CA GLU A 309 -5.39 10.41 7.95
C GLU A 309 -5.65 9.44 9.11
N LYS A 310 -4.90 9.59 10.20
CA LYS A 310 -5.10 8.83 11.45
C LYS A 310 -6.54 8.99 11.98
N LEU A 311 -7.03 10.23 12.04
CA LEU A 311 -8.37 10.52 12.56
C LEU A 311 -9.48 10.06 11.59
N LEU A 312 -9.31 10.22 10.28
CA LEU A 312 -10.25 9.70 9.28
C LEU A 312 -10.38 8.17 9.38
N PHE A 313 -9.26 7.46 9.56
CA PHE A 313 -9.27 6.00 9.77
C PHE A 313 -10.08 5.59 11.00
N LEU A 314 -9.99 6.37 12.07
CA LEU A 314 -10.77 6.17 13.31
C LEU A 314 -12.25 6.59 13.19
N GLY A 315 -12.72 6.94 11.99
CA GLY A 315 -14.09 7.32 11.71
C GLY A 315 -14.43 8.76 12.10
N VAL A 316 -13.43 9.62 12.33
CA VAL A 316 -13.63 11.04 12.61
C VAL A 316 -13.92 11.78 11.32
N GLU A 317 -15.01 12.54 11.30
CA GLU A 317 -15.33 13.37 10.15
C GLU A 317 -14.41 14.60 10.14
N ILE A 318 -13.73 14.86 9.01
CA ILE A 318 -12.83 16.00 8.88
C ILE A 318 -13.20 16.85 7.68
N LEU A 319 -13.50 18.12 7.95
CA LEU A 319 -13.74 19.15 6.94
C LEU A 319 -12.43 19.87 6.67
N LEU A 320 -11.81 19.52 5.54
CA LEU A 320 -10.59 20.14 5.07
C LEU A 320 -10.89 21.34 4.15
N PRO A 321 -9.98 22.31 4.06
CA PRO A 321 -10.10 23.39 3.10
C PRO A 321 -10.21 22.86 1.66
N SER A 322 -11.03 23.53 0.84
CA SER A 322 -11.30 23.13 -0.54
C SER A 322 -10.05 23.02 -1.42
N TRP A 323 -9.05 23.86 -1.19
CA TRP A 323 -7.78 23.81 -1.92
C TRP A 323 -6.97 22.55 -1.62
N TRP A 324 -7.04 21.99 -0.41
CA TRP A 324 -6.28 20.79 -0.05
C TRP A 324 -6.82 19.57 -0.78
N LEU A 325 -8.14 19.48 -0.91
CA LEU A 325 -8.80 18.46 -1.74
C LEU A 325 -8.37 18.60 -3.20
N ALA A 326 -8.38 19.82 -3.73
CA ALA A 326 -7.92 20.09 -5.10
C ALA A 326 -6.41 19.81 -5.30
N LEU A 327 -5.57 19.99 -4.27
CA LEU A 327 -4.13 19.70 -4.34
C LEU A 327 -3.84 18.19 -4.35
N LYS A 328 -4.60 17.37 -3.61
CA LYS A 328 -4.45 15.90 -3.68
C LYS A 328 -4.70 15.38 -5.11
N GLU A 329 -5.52 16.11 -5.88
CA GLU A 329 -5.86 15.78 -7.26
C GLU A 329 -4.97 16.49 -8.30
N SER A 330 -4.12 17.44 -7.90
CA SER A 330 -3.37 18.27 -8.86
C SER A 330 -1.88 17.97 -8.90
N SER A 331 -1.39 17.67 -10.11
CA SER A 331 0.05 17.57 -10.39
C SER A 331 0.65 18.97 -10.50
N LEU A 332 1.79 19.20 -9.84
CA LEU A 332 2.56 20.41 -10.10
C LEU A 332 3.19 20.35 -11.48
N LYS A 333 3.13 21.46 -12.23
CA LYS A 333 3.78 21.57 -13.54
C LYS A 333 4.97 22.51 -13.48
N VAL A 334 6.16 21.98 -13.75
CA VAL A 334 7.36 22.80 -13.97
C VAL A 334 7.43 23.11 -15.45
N LYS A 335 7.38 24.39 -15.81
CA LYS A 335 7.54 24.84 -17.20
C LYS A 335 8.94 25.38 -17.40
N ALA A 336 9.69 24.77 -18.32
CA ALA A 336 11.00 25.27 -18.70
C ALA A 336 10.93 25.76 -20.15
N LYS A 337 11.10 27.08 -20.35
CA LYS A 337 11.05 27.67 -21.69
C LYS A 337 12.45 27.81 -22.26
N VAL A 338 12.66 27.22 -23.44
CA VAL A 338 13.96 27.26 -24.14
C VAL A 338 14.24 28.66 -24.68
N LYS A 339 15.40 29.23 -24.35
CA LYS A 339 15.94 30.44 -24.99
C LYS A 339 16.77 30.05 -26.23
N SER A 340 16.50 30.70 -27.36
CA SER A 340 17.31 30.53 -28.58
C SER A 340 18.41 31.59 -28.62
N GLN A 341 19.66 31.16 -28.76
CA GLN A 341 20.78 32.06 -29.06
C GLN A 341 20.66 32.54 -30.51
N SER A 342 20.04 33.71 -30.70
CA SER A 342 19.72 34.27 -32.01
C SER A 342 20.87 35.01 -32.71
N ASN A 343 22.13 34.86 -32.27
CA ASN A 343 23.25 35.60 -32.85
C ASN A 343 24.57 34.80 -32.83
N ARG A 344 24.73 33.82 -33.73
CA ARG A 344 26.01 33.44 -34.39
C ARG A 344 25.86 32.14 -35.20
N GLY A 345 25.76 32.27 -36.53
CA GLY A 345 26.10 31.23 -37.52
C GLY A 345 25.32 29.90 -37.45
N PRO A 346 25.43 29.01 -38.44
CA PRO A 346 24.82 27.70 -38.36
C PRO A 346 25.58 26.95 -37.28
N SER A 347 24.99 26.84 -36.10
CA SER A 347 25.46 25.90 -35.12
C SER A 347 25.22 24.52 -35.76
N TYR A 348 26.30 23.92 -36.28
CA TYR A 348 26.33 22.53 -36.70
C TYR A 348 26.09 21.69 -35.44
N VAL A 349 24.82 21.55 -35.08
CA VAL A 349 24.36 21.07 -33.78
C VAL A 349 23.81 19.66 -33.95
N GLY A 350 24.61 18.69 -33.50
CA GLY A 350 24.10 17.37 -33.17
C GLY A 350 23.28 17.40 -31.88
N LEU A 351 22.70 16.27 -31.49
CA LEU A 351 21.85 16.10 -30.31
C LEU A 351 22.45 16.55 -28.96
N LYS A 352 23.74 16.94 -28.93
CA LYS A 352 24.49 17.39 -27.75
C LYS A 352 24.47 18.91 -27.51
N ALA A 353 23.71 19.70 -28.25
CA ALA A 353 23.62 21.13 -27.93
C ALA A 353 22.99 21.37 -26.57
N LEU A 354 23.65 22.24 -25.79
CA LEU A 354 23.17 22.71 -24.51
C LEU A 354 22.17 23.84 -24.72
N MET A 355 21.08 23.81 -23.96
CA MET A 355 19.97 24.75 -24.09
C MET A 355 19.83 25.57 -22.81
N ASP A 356 19.61 26.88 -22.98
CA ASP A 356 19.31 27.81 -21.89
C ASP A 356 17.81 27.77 -21.58
N PHE A 357 17.43 27.80 -20.30
CA PHE A 357 16.03 27.75 -19.86
C PHE A 357 15.62 29.00 -19.08
N ASP A 358 14.33 29.33 -19.17
CA ASP A 358 13.61 30.25 -18.29
C ASP A 358 12.64 29.40 -17.45
N TRP A 359 12.95 29.22 -16.16
CA TRP A 359 12.17 28.40 -15.24
C TRP A 359 10.91 29.13 -14.78
N ARG A 360 9.77 28.47 -14.94
CA ARG A 360 8.47 28.94 -14.43
C ARG A 360 7.75 27.80 -13.74
N PHE A 361 7.31 28.03 -12.52
CA PHE A 361 6.57 27.03 -11.76
C PHE A 361 5.08 27.32 -11.89
N SER A 362 4.32 26.39 -12.47
CA SER A 362 2.87 26.53 -12.61
C SER A 362 2.13 25.72 -11.56
N LEU A 363 1.36 26.44 -10.76
CA LEU A 363 0.53 25.94 -9.67
C LEU A 363 -0.93 26.23 -10.01
N ASN A 364 -1.71 25.20 -10.33
CA ASN A 364 -3.13 25.34 -10.67
C ASN A 364 -3.42 26.46 -11.70
N GLY A 365 -2.53 26.62 -12.69
CA GLY A 365 -2.65 27.61 -13.76
C GLY A 365 -2.02 28.99 -13.49
N LYS A 366 -1.42 29.21 -12.31
CA LYS A 366 -0.69 30.44 -11.98
C LYS A 366 0.82 30.22 -12.04
N GLU A 367 1.55 31.12 -12.68
CA GLU A 367 3.00 31.02 -12.87
C GLU A 367 3.77 31.82 -11.81
N LEU A 368 4.82 31.20 -11.25
CA LEU A 368 5.83 31.78 -10.38
C LEU A 368 7.18 31.79 -11.10
N THR A 369 7.96 32.82 -10.85
CA THR A 369 9.35 32.92 -11.29
C THR A 369 10.30 32.16 -10.36
N GLU A 370 11.52 31.89 -10.83
CA GLU A 370 12.61 31.28 -10.04
C GLU A 370 12.91 32.05 -8.76
N ALA A 371 13.04 33.39 -8.85
CA ALA A 371 13.31 34.23 -7.68
C ALA A 371 12.18 34.19 -6.64
N GLU A 372 10.91 34.20 -7.08
CA GLU A 372 9.76 34.07 -6.19
C GLU A 372 9.73 32.67 -5.53
N PHE A 373 10.12 31.63 -6.25
CA PHE A 373 10.21 30.28 -5.70
C PHE A 373 11.33 30.15 -4.66
N GLU A 374 12.52 30.71 -4.94
CA GLU A 374 13.65 30.71 -4.00
C GLU A 374 13.32 31.43 -2.68
N GLU A 375 12.62 32.57 -2.73
CA GLU A 375 12.20 33.30 -1.53
C GLU A 375 11.26 32.45 -0.65
N LEU A 376 10.36 31.68 -1.27
CA LEU A 376 9.45 30.78 -0.55
C LEU A 376 10.18 29.60 0.11
N VAL A 377 11.20 29.06 -0.58
CA VAL A 377 12.04 27.98 -0.06
C VAL A 377 12.89 28.46 1.12
N ASP A 378 13.46 29.66 1.05
CA ASP A 378 14.31 30.23 2.11
C ASP A 378 13.52 30.45 3.41
N GLN A 379 12.25 30.83 3.31
CA GLN A 379 11.34 30.98 4.46
C GLN A 379 10.92 29.62 5.09
N LYS A 380 11.34 28.48 4.52
CA LYS A 380 11.03 27.11 4.97
C LYS A 380 9.54 26.85 5.18
N ARG A 381 8.68 27.56 4.45
CA ARG A 381 7.23 27.41 4.52
C ARG A 381 6.82 26.14 3.80
N ARG A 382 5.96 25.35 4.43
CA ARG A 382 5.41 24.11 3.83
C ARG A 382 4.07 24.37 3.15
N LEU A 383 3.36 25.39 3.62
CA LEU A 383 2.11 25.88 3.03
C LEU A 383 2.32 27.33 2.61
N VAL A 384 2.10 27.61 1.34
CA VAL A 384 2.27 28.96 0.81
C VAL A 384 0.97 29.46 0.19
N PHE A 385 0.57 30.67 0.57
CA PHE A 385 -0.56 31.36 -0.03
C PHE A 385 -0.12 32.23 -1.21
N ILE A 386 -0.51 31.85 -2.42
CA ILE A 386 -0.09 32.47 -3.68
C ILE A 386 -1.32 32.97 -4.43
N ARG A 387 -1.44 34.30 -4.52
CA ARG A 387 -2.48 35.00 -5.29
C ARG A 387 -3.90 34.45 -5.03
N GLY A 388 -4.25 34.20 -3.77
CA GLY A 388 -5.59 33.73 -3.38
C GLY A 388 -5.76 32.22 -3.24
N GLN A 389 -4.69 31.41 -3.32
CA GLN A 389 -4.75 29.95 -3.21
C GLN A 389 -3.58 29.39 -2.40
N TRP A 390 -3.82 28.35 -1.62
CA TRP A 390 -2.78 27.65 -0.88
C TRP A 390 -2.15 26.52 -1.69
N VAL A 391 -0.85 26.34 -1.47
CA VAL A 391 0.00 25.39 -2.17
C VAL A 391 0.86 24.64 -1.18
N LYS A 392 0.96 23.32 -1.37
CA LYS A 392 1.91 22.43 -0.68
C LYS A 392 3.29 22.52 -1.33
N LEU A 393 4.32 22.80 -0.53
CA LEU A 393 5.72 22.69 -0.91
C LEU A 393 6.38 21.56 -0.10
N ASP A 394 6.65 20.43 -0.76
CA ASP A 394 7.28 19.27 -0.12
C ASP A 394 8.82 19.42 -0.09
N PRO A 395 9.51 19.16 1.05
CA PRO A 395 10.97 19.22 1.13
C PRO A 395 11.73 18.30 0.16
N ALA A 396 11.21 17.10 -0.12
CA ALA A 396 11.84 16.18 -1.08
C ALA A 396 11.75 16.75 -2.50
N PHE A 397 10.59 17.30 -2.82
CA PHE A 397 10.31 18.00 -4.07
C PHE A 397 11.20 19.24 -4.27
N ILE A 398 11.36 20.09 -3.24
CA ILE A 398 12.23 21.28 -3.31
C ILE A 398 13.66 20.86 -3.67
N LYS A 399 14.17 19.81 -3.02
CA LYS A 399 15.51 19.28 -3.31
C LYS A 399 15.64 18.79 -4.74
N GLN A 400 14.63 18.07 -5.26
CA GLN A 400 14.65 17.59 -6.64
C GLN A 400 14.69 18.75 -7.64
N ILE A 401 13.89 19.79 -7.43
CA ILE A 401 13.92 20.98 -8.29
C ILE A 401 15.24 21.74 -8.17
N GLN A 402 15.79 21.91 -6.96
CA GLN A 402 17.08 22.55 -6.76
C GLN A 402 18.20 21.80 -7.49
N VAL A 403 18.28 20.48 -7.34
CA VAL A 403 19.26 19.65 -8.05
C VAL A 403 19.10 19.76 -9.57
N LEU A 404 17.86 19.81 -10.06
CA LEU A 404 17.57 19.92 -11.48
C LEU A 404 17.95 21.30 -12.04
N MET A 405 17.67 22.38 -11.30
CA MET A 405 18.07 23.74 -11.66
C MET A 405 19.60 23.90 -11.63
N GLU A 406 20.27 23.38 -10.60
CA GLU A 406 21.73 23.36 -10.51
C GLU A 406 22.35 22.58 -11.67
N THR A 407 21.84 21.37 -11.95
CA THR A 407 22.33 20.54 -13.05
C THR A 407 22.13 21.22 -14.40
N ALA A 408 20.99 21.88 -14.61
CA ALA A 408 20.72 22.64 -15.82
C ALA A 408 21.63 23.87 -15.97
N ASN A 409 21.91 24.59 -14.88
CA ASN A 409 22.79 25.76 -14.88
C ASN A 409 24.28 25.39 -15.05
N GLU A 410 24.73 24.27 -14.47
CA GLU A 410 26.14 23.85 -14.53
C GLU A 410 26.48 23.07 -15.82
N LYS A 411 25.60 22.16 -16.25
CA LYS A 411 25.89 21.21 -17.34
C LYS A 411 25.14 21.51 -18.63
N GLY A 412 24.04 22.28 -18.56
CA GLY A 412 23.07 22.45 -19.64
C GLY A 412 22.29 21.15 -19.93
N ILE A 413 21.03 21.25 -20.35
CA ILE A 413 20.26 20.07 -20.79
C ILE A 413 20.57 19.83 -22.27
N GLN A 414 20.94 18.60 -22.62
CA GLN A 414 21.19 18.21 -24.01
C GLN A 414 19.87 18.05 -24.78
N LEU A 415 19.89 18.40 -26.06
CA LEU A 415 18.73 18.25 -26.93
C LEU A 415 18.26 16.77 -27.05
N SER A 416 19.16 15.78 -26.94
CA SER A 416 18.82 14.35 -26.88
C SER A 416 17.88 14.02 -25.75
N ASP A 417 18.18 14.52 -24.56
CA ASP A 417 17.50 14.14 -23.32
C ASP A 417 16.09 14.76 -23.31
N LEU A 418 16.00 16.01 -23.79
CA LEU A 418 14.73 16.70 -24.00
C LEU A 418 13.87 16.04 -25.09
N LEU A 419 14.48 15.60 -26.21
CA LEU A 419 13.78 14.86 -27.27
C LEU A 419 13.25 13.52 -26.77
N GLN A 420 14.08 12.78 -26.03
CA GLN A 420 13.70 11.50 -25.45
C GLN A 420 12.51 11.69 -24.50
N GLN A 421 12.58 12.67 -23.60
CA GLN A 421 11.51 12.94 -22.65
C GLN A 421 10.21 13.40 -23.34
N GLU A 422 10.28 14.26 -24.35
CA GLU A 422 9.09 14.75 -25.07
C GLU A 422 8.47 13.69 -26.01
N LEU A 423 9.28 12.78 -26.55
CA LEU A 423 8.77 11.66 -27.37
C LEU A 423 8.14 10.57 -26.49
N LEU A 424 8.68 10.30 -25.31
CA LEU A 424 8.15 9.33 -24.35
C LEU A 424 6.89 9.85 -23.65
N ASN A 425 6.90 11.11 -23.19
CA ASN A 425 5.75 11.73 -22.50
C ASN A 425 4.58 12.08 -23.45
N GLY A 426 4.77 11.89 -24.76
CA GLY A 426 3.80 12.23 -25.79
C GLY A 426 2.69 11.20 -26.01
N GLU A 427 2.75 10.03 -25.37
CA GLU A 427 1.80 8.93 -25.58
C GLU A 427 0.85 8.68 -24.40
N ASP A 428 0.94 9.45 -23.31
CA ASP A 428 0.04 9.31 -22.16
C ASP A 428 -1.21 10.19 -22.26
N GLU A 429 -2.10 9.80 -23.15
CA GLU A 429 -3.53 9.81 -22.85
C GLU A 429 -4.01 8.34 -22.82
N GLY A 430 -3.59 7.58 -21.79
CA GLY A 430 -4.25 6.31 -21.45
C GLY A 430 -3.39 5.07 -21.19
N GLY A 431 -2.12 5.20 -20.76
CA GLY A 431 -1.32 4.06 -20.29
C GLY A 431 -1.02 4.15 -18.80
N ASP A 432 -1.54 3.21 -18.02
CA ASP A 432 -1.04 2.94 -16.67
C ASP A 432 0.43 2.49 -16.79
N ILE A 433 1.35 3.42 -16.56
CA ILE A 433 2.74 3.10 -16.22
C ILE A 433 2.78 2.99 -14.70
N ASP A 434 3.25 1.84 -14.22
CA ASP A 434 3.29 1.40 -12.83
C ASP A 434 3.44 2.52 -11.80
N ALA A 435 2.34 2.78 -11.10
CA ALA A 435 2.18 3.81 -10.08
C ALA A 435 2.81 3.40 -8.74
N GLU A 436 4.13 3.23 -8.70
CA GLU A 436 4.90 3.15 -7.45
C GLU A 436 5.80 4.36 -7.19
N ASN A 437 5.88 5.32 -8.13
CA ASN A 437 6.47 6.63 -7.86
C ASN A 437 5.36 7.68 -7.71
N ASP A 438 5.37 8.37 -6.57
CA ASP A 438 4.57 9.55 -6.24
C ASP A 438 4.87 10.69 -7.23
N ASP A 439 4.34 10.58 -8.45
CA ASP A 439 4.59 11.51 -9.57
C ASP A 439 3.78 12.81 -9.41
N MET A 440 4.04 13.51 -8.32
CA MET A 440 3.55 14.87 -8.08
C MET A 440 4.21 15.89 -9.04
N LEU A 441 5.27 15.49 -9.74
CA LEU A 441 6.15 16.34 -10.57
C LEU A 441 6.00 16.03 -12.06
N ARG A 442 5.28 16.90 -12.78
CA ARG A 442 5.25 16.87 -14.26
C ARG A 442 6.09 18.01 -14.82
N ILE A 443 7.25 17.67 -15.39
CA ILE A 443 8.08 18.65 -16.09
C ILE A 443 7.57 18.77 -17.53
N GLN A 444 7.14 19.98 -17.90
CA GLN A 444 6.69 20.32 -19.24
C GLN A 444 7.71 21.28 -19.88
N PHE A 445 8.32 20.89 -20.98
CA PHE A 445 9.22 21.77 -21.71
C PHE A 445 8.44 22.61 -22.71
N GLU A 446 8.48 23.94 -22.55
CA GLU A 446 7.94 24.84 -23.56
C GLU A 446 8.97 25.02 -24.68
N LEU A 447 8.87 24.14 -25.68
CA LEU A 447 9.71 24.16 -26.86
C LEU A 447 9.43 25.37 -27.75
N ASN A 448 10.48 25.91 -28.36
CA ASN A 448 10.35 26.94 -29.38
C ASN A 448 9.67 26.38 -30.65
N GLN A 449 9.22 27.26 -31.55
CA GLN A 449 8.47 26.85 -32.75
C GLN A 449 9.27 25.93 -33.68
N GLU A 450 10.58 26.07 -33.74
CA GLU A 450 11.46 25.27 -34.61
C GLU A 450 11.58 23.83 -34.10
N LEU A 451 11.80 23.65 -32.79
CA LEU A 451 11.87 22.33 -32.15
C LEU A 451 10.52 21.61 -32.17
N ARG A 452 9.41 22.32 -31.95
CA ARG A 452 8.07 21.72 -32.09
C ARG A 452 7.84 21.15 -33.49
N LYS A 453 8.24 21.89 -34.53
CA LYS A 453 8.13 21.42 -35.94
C LYS A 453 9.00 20.18 -36.18
N MET A 454 10.21 20.14 -35.62
CA MET A 454 11.09 18.98 -35.73
C MET A 454 10.50 17.74 -35.05
N ILE A 455 9.99 17.88 -33.81
CA ILE A 455 9.36 16.77 -33.08
C ILE A 455 8.08 16.29 -33.77
N GLY A 456 7.25 17.21 -34.27
CA GLY A 456 6.06 16.86 -35.04
C GLY A 456 6.39 15.97 -36.24
N ARG A 457 7.42 16.33 -37.02
CA ARG A 457 7.91 15.53 -38.15
C ARG A 457 8.40 14.15 -37.72
N LEU A 458 9.10 14.04 -36.59
CA LEU A 458 9.57 12.75 -36.07
C LEU A 458 8.42 11.84 -35.61
N ARG A 459 7.36 12.40 -35.00
CA ARG A 459 6.16 11.62 -34.63
C ARG A 459 5.40 11.11 -35.86
N GLU A 460 5.39 11.88 -36.96
CA GLU A 460 4.80 11.47 -38.24
C GLU A 460 5.55 10.28 -38.91
N ALA A 461 6.77 9.96 -38.47
CA ALA A 461 7.52 8.80 -38.96
C ALA A 461 6.80 7.45 -38.69
N LYS A 462 5.79 7.41 -37.81
CA LYS A 462 4.93 6.22 -37.64
C LYS A 462 4.01 5.97 -38.83
N ASN A 463 3.72 6.99 -39.64
CA ASN A 463 2.81 6.93 -40.80
C ASN A 463 3.56 7.18 -42.11
N ILE A 464 4.65 6.44 -42.34
CA ILE A 464 5.41 6.55 -43.59
C ILE A 464 4.58 5.99 -44.75
N SER A 465 4.29 6.84 -45.72
CA SER A 465 3.65 6.44 -46.97
C SER A 465 4.56 5.49 -47.74
N ILE A 466 4.05 4.30 -48.07
CA ILE A 466 4.80 3.33 -48.89
C ILE A 466 4.92 3.89 -50.31
N LEU A 467 6.15 4.20 -50.71
CA LEU A 467 6.46 4.74 -52.03
C LEU A 467 6.59 3.62 -53.06
N PRO A 468 6.29 3.89 -54.34
CA PRO A 468 6.46 2.92 -55.41
C PRO A 468 7.93 2.56 -55.59
N VAL A 469 8.19 1.29 -55.85
CA VAL A 469 9.54 0.78 -56.16
C VAL A 469 9.94 1.30 -57.55
N PRO A 470 11.17 1.81 -57.73
CA PRO A 470 11.66 2.23 -59.04
C PRO A 470 11.60 1.10 -60.06
N ALA A 471 11.12 1.38 -61.27
CA ALA A 471 10.93 0.38 -62.33
C ALA A 471 12.25 -0.22 -62.84
N GLU A 472 13.37 0.48 -62.63
CA GLU A 472 14.72 0.05 -63.00
C GLU A 472 15.24 -1.05 -62.09
N LEU A 473 14.63 -1.27 -60.92
CA LEU A 473 15.02 -2.33 -60.02
C LEU A 473 14.68 -3.69 -60.65
N GLN A 474 15.70 -4.44 -61.05
CA GLN A 474 15.57 -5.79 -61.61
C GLN A 474 15.34 -6.81 -60.47
N GLY A 475 14.16 -6.76 -59.86
CA GLY A 475 13.75 -7.66 -58.79
C GLY A 475 12.60 -7.11 -57.94
N ASP A 476 11.91 -7.99 -57.23
CA ASP A 476 10.76 -7.62 -56.40
C ASP A 476 11.16 -7.39 -54.94
N LEU A 477 10.87 -6.20 -54.42
CA LEU A 477 10.98 -5.93 -52.99
C LEU A 477 9.84 -6.60 -52.22
N ARG A 478 10.20 -7.25 -51.10
CA ARG A 478 9.23 -7.70 -50.10
C ARG A 478 8.56 -6.49 -49.43
N PRO A 479 7.35 -6.64 -48.86
CA PRO A 479 6.63 -5.54 -48.24
C PRO A 479 7.45 -4.75 -47.20
N TYR A 480 8.19 -5.44 -46.33
CA TYR A 480 9.05 -4.80 -45.32
C TYR A 480 10.25 -4.05 -45.96
N GLN A 481 10.78 -4.53 -47.09
CA GLN A 481 11.87 -3.86 -47.81
C GLN A 481 11.38 -2.59 -48.52
N LYS A 482 10.14 -2.58 -49.02
CA LYS A 482 9.49 -1.36 -49.54
C LYS A 482 9.31 -0.33 -48.43
N LEU A 483 8.92 -0.80 -47.24
CA LEU A 483 8.81 0.05 -46.06
C LEU A 483 10.17 0.64 -45.67
N GLY A 484 11.23 -0.17 -45.58
CA GLY A 484 12.58 0.30 -45.27
C GLY A 484 13.12 1.32 -46.28
N MET A 485 12.90 1.10 -47.58
CA MET A 485 13.21 2.10 -48.62
C MET A 485 12.42 3.40 -48.46
N SER A 486 11.11 3.29 -48.19
CA SER A 486 10.24 4.47 -47.96
C SER A 486 10.65 5.24 -46.70
N TRP A 487 11.09 4.54 -45.66
CA TRP A 487 11.61 5.12 -44.42
C TRP A 487 12.91 5.90 -44.63
N LEU A 488 13.85 5.35 -45.42
CA LEU A 488 15.07 6.07 -45.80
C LEU A 488 14.77 7.36 -46.59
N LEU A 489 13.80 7.32 -47.51
CA LEU A 489 13.35 8.50 -48.26
C LEU A 489 12.69 9.53 -47.35
N PHE A 490 11.83 9.08 -46.43
CA PHE A 490 11.20 9.94 -45.44
C PHE A 490 12.24 10.69 -44.60
N LEU A 491 13.25 9.99 -44.07
CA LEU A 491 14.31 10.64 -43.28
C LEU A 491 15.09 11.67 -44.10
N ARG A 492 15.40 11.36 -45.37
CA ARG A 492 16.07 12.29 -46.28
C ARG A 492 15.23 13.54 -46.52
N GLU A 493 13.94 13.40 -46.80
CA GLU A 493 13.02 14.54 -47.05
C GLU A 493 12.92 15.48 -45.84
N HIS A 494 13.10 14.95 -44.63
CA HIS A 494 13.05 15.72 -43.38
C HIS A 494 14.42 16.21 -42.89
N GLY A 495 15.50 15.95 -43.64
CA GLY A 495 16.86 16.41 -43.33
C GLY A 495 17.57 15.59 -42.25
N PHE A 496 17.09 14.37 -41.96
CA PHE A 496 17.70 13.46 -41.01
C PHE A 496 18.68 12.50 -41.68
N GLY A 497 19.73 12.13 -40.95
CA GLY A 497 20.56 10.97 -41.31
C GLY A 497 19.85 9.65 -40.96
N ALA A 498 20.28 8.54 -41.58
CA ALA A 498 19.67 7.23 -41.36
C ALA A 498 20.75 6.17 -41.09
N CYS A 499 20.48 5.28 -40.13
CA CYS A 499 21.23 4.04 -39.94
C CYS A 499 20.26 2.87 -40.16
N LEU A 500 20.44 2.12 -41.25
CA LEU A 500 19.60 0.96 -41.55
C LEU A 500 20.17 -0.28 -40.85
N ALA A 501 19.66 -0.59 -39.67
CA ALA A 501 20.16 -1.64 -38.78
C ALA A 501 19.29 -2.90 -38.74
N ASP A 502 18.66 -3.28 -39.87
CA ASP A 502 17.93 -4.56 -39.99
C ASP A 502 18.86 -5.77 -39.73
N ASP A 503 18.29 -6.90 -39.30
CA ASP A 503 19.05 -8.15 -39.13
C ASP A 503 19.80 -8.60 -40.39
N MET A 504 20.84 -9.41 -40.19
CA MET A 504 21.59 -10.02 -41.28
C MET A 504 20.67 -10.91 -42.14
N GLY A 505 20.81 -10.82 -43.47
CA GLY A 505 19.99 -11.59 -44.41
C GLY A 505 18.66 -10.95 -44.82
N LEU A 506 18.19 -9.88 -44.17
CA LEU A 506 16.93 -9.21 -44.53
C LEU A 506 16.98 -8.38 -45.83
N GLY A 507 18.16 -8.27 -46.44
CA GLY A 507 18.34 -7.59 -47.72
C GLY A 507 18.48 -6.07 -47.62
N LYS A 508 19.24 -5.56 -46.64
CA LYS A 508 19.60 -4.14 -46.53
C LYS A 508 20.18 -3.56 -47.83
N THR A 509 21.00 -4.35 -48.53
CA THR A 509 21.60 -3.95 -49.79
C THR A 509 20.56 -3.69 -50.87
N VAL A 510 19.56 -4.56 -51.03
CA VAL A 510 18.51 -4.36 -52.05
C VAL A 510 17.60 -3.17 -51.69
N GLN A 511 17.35 -2.94 -50.40
CA GLN A 511 16.64 -1.74 -49.93
C GLN A 511 17.42 -0.46 -50.24
N MET A 512 18.73 -0.45 -49.98
CA MET A 512 19.60 0.69 -50.26
C MET A 512 19.71 0.97 -51.76
N ILE A 513 19.84 -0.07 -52.59
CA ILE A 513 19.86 0.07 -54.06
C ILE A 513 18.53 0.67 -54.55
N ALA A 514 17.39 0.18 -54.05
CA ALA A 514 16.08 0.74 -54.41
C ALA A 514 15.93 2.21 -53.97
N TYR A 515 16.41 2.56 -52.78
CA TYR A 515 16.48 3.95 -52.30
C TYR A 515 17.34 4.82 -53.24
N LEU A 516 18.55 4.37 -53.59
CA LEU A 516 19.45 5.11 -54.47
C LEU A 516 18.89 5.26 -55.89
N LEU A 517 18.24 4.24 -56.44
CA LEU A 517 17.54 4.33 -57.73
C LEU A 517 16.41 5.35 -57.67
N HIS A 518 15.63 5.37 -56.58
CA HIS A 518 14.56 6.35 -56.39
C HIS A 518 15.11 7.77 -56.34
N VAL A 519 16.18 8.00 -55.55
CA VAL A 519 16.86 9.29 -55.48
C VAL A 519 17.45 9.68 -56.84
N LYS A 520 18.11 8.75 -57.53
CA LYS A 520 18.70 8.99 -58.86
C LYS A 520 17.64 9.38 -59.89
N ASN A 521 16.46 8.77 -59.88
CA ASN A 521 15.39 9.14 -60.81
C ASN A 521 14.81 10.53 -60.47
N LYS A 522 14.66 10.83 -59.17
CA LYS A 522 14.12 12.12 -58.70
C LYS A 522 15.10 13.28 -58.90
N GLU A 523 16.41 13.04 -58.76
CA GLU A 523 17.47 14.06 -58.88
C GLU A 523 18.15 14.07 -60.27
N GLY A 524 18.16 12.94 -60.99
CA GLY A 524 18.76 12.77 -62.32
C GLY A 524 17.89 13.24 -63.48
N ALA A 525 16.58 13.42 -63.28
CA ALA A 525 15.69 14.10 -64.23
C ALA A 525 16.02 15.60 -64.43
N GLY A 526 17.00 16.14 -63.69
CA GLY A 526 17.49 17.51 -63.81
C GLY A 526 18.82 17.70 -64.55
N LYS A 527 19.49 16.65 -65.05
CA LYS A 527 20.77 16.79 -65.77
C LYS A 527 20.93 15.77 -66.90
N GLU A 528 20.44 16.11 -68.10
CA GLU A 528 21.04 15.62 -69.34
C GLU A 528 22.21 16.54 -69.72
N LEU A 529 23.41 15.97 -69.87
CA LEU A 529 24.56 16.61 -70.55
C LEU A 529 24.97 15.69 -71.71
N PRO A 530 25.33 16.24 -72.88
CA PRO A 530 25.50 15.48 -74.11
C PRO A 530 26.78 14.64 -74.09
N VAL A 531 26.68 13.47 -74.70
CA VAL A 531 27.75 12.48 -74.85
C VAL A 531 28.81 12.96 -75.85
N THR A 532 30.07 13.02 -75.44
CA THR A 532 31.23 12.80 -76.32
C THR A 532 32.23 11.88 -75.65
N SER A 533 32.66 10.89 -76.42
CA SER A 533 33.63 9.83 -76.14
C SER A 533 34.99 10.33 -75.64
N SER A 534 35.51 9.75 -74.55
CA SER A 534 36.76 8.96 -74.54
C SER A 534 37.14 8.57 -73.11
N ASP A 535 37.67 7.35 -73.01
CA ASP A 535 38.48 6.76 -71.95
C ASP A 535 37.75 6.02 -70.80
N GLU A 536 37.84 4.70 -70.91
CA GLU A 536 37.63 3.72 -69.83
C GLU A 536 38.58 4.00 -68.66
N GLN A 537 38.05 4.27 -67.47
CA GLN A 537 38.76 3.99 -66.22
C GLN A 537 37.85 3.25 -65.23
N LYS A 538 38.41 2.15 -64.74
CA LYS A 538 37.83 1.15 -63.83
C LYS A 538 37.17 1.78 -62.60
N ILE A 539 35.95 1.34 -62.30
CA ILE A 539 35.32 1.56 -61.00
C ILE A 539 35.82 0.46 -60.05
N GLU A 540 36.62 0.84 -59.06
CA GLU A 540 36.93 -0.02 -57.91
C GLU A 540 35.73 -0.05 -56.95
N THR A 541 35.22 -1.25 -56.71
CA THR A 541 34.17 -1.51 -55.73
C THR A 541 34.78 -1.49 -54.33
N ILE A 542 34.44 -0.50 -53.51
CA ILE A 542 34.74 -0.52 -52.07
C ILE A 542 33.56 -1.20 -51.36
N ILE A 543 33.72 -2.49 -51.06
CA ILE A 543 32.93 -3.18 -50.03
C ILE A 543 33.79 -3.17 -48.77
N VAL A 544 33.33 -2.53 -47.71
CA VAL A 544 33.92 -2.66 -46.38
C VAL A 544 33.14 -3.77 -45.66
N GLU A 545 33.72 -4.97 -45.61
CA GLU A 545 33.34 -6.00 -44.64
C GLU A 545 34.15 -5.75 -43.36
N GLU A 546 33.47 -5.67 -42.22
CA GLU A 546 34.09 -5.54 -40.91
C GLU A 546 34.33 -6.96 -40.35
N GLU A 547 35.60 -7.32 -40.13
CA GLU A 547 36.00 -8.60 -39.53
C GLU A 547 35.62 -8.65 -38.04
N VAL A 548 34.88 -9.69 -37.64
CA VAL A 548 34.61 -10.01 -36.24
C VAL A 548 35.76 -10.88 -35.71
N GLY A 549 36.50 -10.35 -34.74
CA GLY A 549 37.58 -11.08 -34.03
C GLY A 549 37.08 -12.23 -33.14
N PRO A 550 37.96 -13.19 -32.79
CA PRO A 550 37.56 -14.49 -32.27
C PRO A 550 37.07 -14.43 -30.81
N GLY A 551 36.01 -15.20 -30.54
CA GLY A 551 35.44 -15.41 -29.21
C GLY A 551 36.41 -16.12 -28.28
N VAL A 552 36.39 -15.66 -27.02
CA VAL A 552 37.02 -16.36 -25.89
C VAL A 552 36.03 -17.40 -25.38
N SER A 553 36.53 -18.63 -25.32
CA SER A 553 35.88 -19.87 -24.92
C SER A 553 35.79 -20.05 -23.40
N ASP A 554 34.73 -20.77 -23.00
CA ASP A 554 34.64 -21.72 -21.89
C ASP A 554 34.84 -21.24 -20.44
N ALA A 555 33.72 -21.11 -19.71
CA ALA A 555 33.67 -21.28 -18.26
C ALA A 555 32.87 -22.56 -17.97
N GLU A 556 33.60 -23.60 -17.54
CA GLU A 556 33.07 -24.90 -17.15
C GLU A 556 32.27 -24.86 -15.83
N ASP A 557 31.24 -25.70 -15.81
CA ASP A 557 30.51 -26.20 -14.65
C ASP A 557 31.43 -26.57 -13.47
N THR A 558 31.13 -26.05 -12.28
CA THR A 558 31.62 -26.63 -11.02
C THR A 558 30.44 -26.97 -10.10
N LEU A 559 30.07 -28.25 -10.17
CA LEU A 559 29.27 -28.98 -9.19
C LEU A 559 30.04 -29.05 -7.86
N VAL A 560 29.40 -28.63 -6.77
CA VAL A 560 29.86 -28.85 -5.39
C VAL A 560 29.24 -30.13 -4.85
N PRO A 561 30.01 -31.09 -4.30
CA PRO A 561 29.50 -32.08 -3.37
C PRO A 561 29.97 -31.81 -1.93
N THR A 562 29.04 -32.00 -1.02
CA THR A 562 29.17 -32.09 0.45
C THR A 562 30.15 -33.16 0.92
N PRO A 563 30.86 -32.98 2.06
CA PRO A 563 31.58 -34.06 2.73
C PRO A 563 30.70 -34.74 3.80
N GLU A 564 30.63 -36.06 3.75
CA GLU A 564 30.22 -36.91 4.89
C GLU A 564 31.41 -37.22 5.82
N PRO A 565 31.15 -37.60 7.09
CA PRO A 565 32.10 -37.59 8.19
C PRO A 565 32.84 -38.93 8.35
N VAL A 566 34.06 -38.90 8.87
CA VAL A 566 34.72 -40.14 9.35
C VAL A 566 35.50 -39.89 10.64
N SER A 567 35.14 -40.71 11.64
CA SER A 567 35.80 -41.04 12.92
C SER A 567 35.56 -40.14 14.12
#